data_AF-A0A349BMM1-F1
#
_entry.id   AF-A0A349BMM1-F1
#
_cell.length_a   1.000
_cell.length_b   1.000
_cell.length_c   1.000
_cell.angle_alpha   90.00
_cell.angle_beta   90.00
_cell.angle_gamma   90.00
#
_symmetry.space_group_name_H-M   'P 1'
#
loop_
_entity.id
_entity.type
_entity.pdbx_description
1 polymer ?
#
loop_
_entity_poly.entity_id
_entity_poly.type
_entity_poly.pdbx_seq_one_letter_code
_entity_poly.pdbx_strand_id
1 'polypeptide(L)'
;MADEKFFLYPKFDWQRRYEALRASFVDRLPAKVVADRFNYTSQYIHLLRHQFIHEKIDFSEPVPEGKVARRIVDSEIRKKIRNWREQRLAAGEITELLSGDGIEISVRTVERVLREEGFPKLPRRTRLKTGLTVKGTEVPDHSTAISIQELEGRTFDSDSVGIFLFAPFLAKLGIGEIVQAAGLPGTKAIPSWSYFLSFLALKLLGTERYAHVGDYAFDPALGLFAGLNVLPKCTAMSTYSYSLDDVHILRLQTAFVGNASRIGLYDGKYVNLDFHTIPHFGEESVLEEHWAGARNKIMKGALTLFAQDGESKLILYTDADIKRSESDDQVLQFLSFWKRIRRGIKPTLVFDSKFTSYIKLSELNASHEVKFITLRRRGKNLIEEAEHLSPWKRIEVPHAKRKYKNPQVHESMITLRGYEGEIRQVVLRGNGREEPAFLITNDFNMPVELVVSNYARRWRVENGIAEAVKFFHLNALSSPILVKVHFDVAMTMIADTLYSMFAKKLRGFEDCDAPKLYRHFVRGKGSISIKNQTVTVTYPRRAHNPILRSVLWDHLPGVLPGMGDTNLRLRFK
;
A
#
# COMPACT_ATOMS: atom_id res chain seq x y z
N MET A 1 23.15 -14.30 -78.49
CA MET A 1 23.13 -12.88 -78.10
C MET A 1 22.39 -12.80 -76.77
N ALA A 2 23.02 -12.23 -75.75
CA ALA A 2 22.30 -11.88 -74.52
C ALA A 2 21.33 -10.75 -74.85
N ASP A 3 20.04 -11.00 -74.71
CA ASP A 3 18.95 -10.07 -74.96
C ASP A 3 18.27 -9.70 -73.63
N GLU A 4 17.17 -8.94 -73.72
CA GLU A 4 16.36 -8.54 -72.56
C GLU A 4 15.90 -9.71 -71.68
N LYS A 5 15.84 -10.95 -72.19
CA LYS A 5 15.43 -12.13 -71.43
C LYS A 5 16.42 -12.47 -70.31
N PHE A 6 17.68 -12.08 -70.43
CA PHE A 6 18.67 -12.27 -69.37
C PHE A 6 18.27 -11.56 -68.05
N PHE A 7 17.64 -10.38 -68.16
CA PHE A 7 17.20 -9.59 -67.01
C PHE A 7 15.77 -9.95 -66.58
N LEU A 8 14.91 -10.35 -67.52
CA LEU A 8 13.52 -10.72 -67.21
C LEU A 8 13.40 -12.11 -66.55
N TYR A 9 14.36 -13.01 -66.76
CA TYR A 9 14.35 -14.38 -66.23
C TYR A 9 15.68 -14.77 -65.56
N PRO A 10 16.03 -14.12 -64.43
CA PRO A 10 17.30 -14.38 -63.74
C PRO A 10 17.34 -15.80 -63.17
N LYS A 11 18.44 -16.52 -63.45
CA LYS A 11 18.64 -17.91 -63.00
C LYS A 11 19.23 -18.02 -61.59
N PHE A 12 20.08 -17.07 -61.20
CA PHE A 12 20.74 -17.05 -59.89
C PHE A 12 19.92 -16.24 -58.89
N ASP A 13 19.86 -16.69 -57.64
CA ASP A 13 19.03 -16.06 -56.61
C ASP A 13 19.51 -14.63 -56.32
N TRP A 14 20.82 -14.43 -56.35
CA TRP A 14 21.46 -13.12 -56.20
C TRP A 14 21.03 -12.12 -57.29
N GLN A 15 21.09 -12.55 -58.55
CA GLN A 15 20.67 -11.74 -59.70
C GLN A 15 19.16 -11.45 -59.64
N ARG A 16 18.36 -12.44 -59.21
CA ARG A 16 16.91 -12.29 -59.06
C ARG A 16 16.52 -11.28 -57.99
N ARG A 17 17.27 -11.20 -56.89
CA ARG A 17 17.07 -10.17 -55.85
C ARG A 17 17.42 -8.77 -56.37
N TYR A 18 18.50 -8.65 -57.14
CA TYR A 18 18.90 -7.38 -57.74
C TYR A 18 17.81 -6.85 -58.69
N GLU A 19 17.35 -7.67 -59.65
CA GLU A 19 16.31 -7.25 -60.60
C GLU A 19 14.96 -6.98 -59.92
N ALA A 20 14.62 -7.71 -58.85
CA ALA A 20 13.42 -7.42 -58.05
C ALA A 20 13.49 -6.05 -57.35
N LEU A 21 14.65 -5.69 -56.77
CA LEU A 21 14.84 -4.38 -56.15
C LEU A 21 14.87 -3.27 -57.20
N ARG A 22 15.52 -3.49 -58.34
CA ARG A 22 15.50 -2.55 -59.47
C ARG A 22 14.08 -2.30 -59.96
N ALA A 23 13.29 -3.35 -60.17
CA ALA A 23 11.88 -3.22 -60.56
C ALA A 23 11.03 -2.47 -59.51
N SER A 24 11.38 -2.61 -58.22
CA SER A 24 10.68 -1.90 -57.15
C SER A 24 11.09 -0.43 -56.99
N PHE A 25 12.38 -0.09 -57.14
CA PHE A 25 12.90 1.25 -56.86
C PHE A 25 13.03 2.12 -58.11
N VAL A 26 13.43 1.53 -59.24
CA VAL A 26 13.64 2.23 -60.51
C VAL A 26 12.36 2.24 -61.33
N ASP A 27 11.76 1.06 -61.58
CA ASP A 27 10.53 0.95 -62.37
C ASP A 27 9.26 1.29 -61.54
N ARG A 28 9.44 1.53 -60.23
CA ARG A 28 8.39 1.91 -59.26
C ARG A 28 7.16 0.99 -59.24
N LEU A 29 7.35 -0.29 -59.56
CA LEU A 29 6.25 -1.25 -59.58
C LEU A 29 5.77 -1.59 -58.15
N PRO A 30 4.46 -1.82 -57.93
CA PRO A 30 3.93 -2.25 -56.64
C PRO A 30 4.55 -3.58 -56.18
N ALA A 31 4.75 -3.74 -54.88
CA ALA A 31 5.42 -4.93 -54.30
C ALA A 31 4.77 -6.26 -54.71
N LYS A 32 3.44 -6.28 -54.90
CA LYS A 32 2.70 -7.45 -55.40
C LYS A 32 3.09 -7.82 -56.83
N VAL A 33 3.22 -6.84 -57.72
CA VAL A 33 3.59 -7.07 -59.13
C VAL A 33 5.03 -7.54 -59.25
N VAL A 34 5.94 -6.98 -58.45
CA VAL A 34 7.35 -7.42 -58.38
C VAL A 34 7.44 -8.84 -57.83
N ALA A 35 6.67 -9.14 -56.77
CA ALA A 35 6.62 -10.46 -56.17
C ALA A 35 6.16 -11.53 -57.18
N ASP A 36 5.08 -11.26 -57.90
CA ASP A 36 4.55 -12.16 -58.93
C ASP A 36 5.55 -12.35 -60.08
N ARG A 37 6.22 -11.27 -60.54
CA ARG A 37 7.19 -11.30 -61.64
C ARG A 37 8.45 -12.13 -61.34
N PHE A 38 8.97 -12.05 -60.11
CA PHE A 38 10.23 -12.72 -59.74
C PHE A 38 10.03 -13.95 -58.84
N ASN A 39 8.78 -14.42 -58.69
CA ASN A 39 8.40 -15.57 -57.88
C ASN A 39 8.82 -15.44 -56.40
N TYR A 40 8.51 -14.29 -55.81
CA TYR A 40 8.64 -14.01 -54.37
C TYR A 40 7.28 -13.77 -53.73
N THR A 41 7.23 -13.70 -52.40
CA THR A 41 6.03 -13.20 -51.70
C THR A 41 6.11 -11.68 -51.55
N SER A 42 4.95 -11.00 -51.53
CA SER A 42 4.90 -9.54 -51.33
C SER A 42 5.61 -9.10 -50.04
N GLN A 43 5.47 -9.88 -48.96
CA GLN A 43 6.16 -9.66 -47.68
C GLN A 43 7.69 -9.75 -47.82
N TYR A 44 8.19 -10.68 -48.62
CA TYR A 44 9.62 -10.81 -48.87
C TYR A 44 10.17 -9.62 -49.68
N ILE A 45 9.40 -9.06 -50.62
CA ILE A 45 9.78 -7.81 -51.31
C ILE A 45 9.87 -6.64 -50.33
N HIS A 46 8.92 -6.52 -49.39
CA HIS A 46 9.00 -5.49 -48.34
C HIS A 46 10.24 -5.66 -47.46
N LEU A 47 10.58 -6.89 -47.08
CA LEU A 47 11.80 -7.20 -46.32
C LEU A 47 13.07 -6.85 -47.10
N LEU A 48 13.16 -7.27 -48.37
CA LEU A 48 14.29 -6.97 -49.24
C LEU A 48 14.51 -5.46 -49.39
N ARG A 49 13.43 -4.69 -49.59
CA ARG A 49 13.50 -3.22 -49.65
C ARG A 49 14.04 -2.61 -48.37
N HIS A 50 13.53 -3.04 -47.22
CA HIS A 50 14.00 -2.58 -45.92
C HIS A 50 15.48 -2.93 -45.70
N GLN A 51 15.89 -4.15 -46.05
CA GLN A 51 17.28 -4.58 -45.93
C GLN A 51 18.22 -3.77 -46.82
N PHE A 52 17.79 -3.43 -48.04
CA PHE A 52 18.58 -2.60 -48.96
C PHE A 52 18.68 -1.13 -48.49
N ILE A 53 17.57 -0.52 -48.06
CA ILE A 53 17.55 0.87 -47.54
C ILE A 53 18.47 1.03 -46.31
N HIS A 54 18.56 -0.01 -45.49
CA HIS A 54 19.39 -0.01 -44.28
C HIS A 54 20.77 -0.66 -44.48
N GLU A 55 21.24 -0.78 -45.72
CA GLU A 55 22.59 -1.26 -46.08
C GLU A 55 22.93 -2.66 -45.52
N LYS A 56 21.91 -3.49 -45.28
CA LYS A 56 22.09 -4.87 -44.78
C LYS A 56 22.30 -5.90 -45.89
N ILE A 57 22.09 -5.49 -47.14
CA ILE A 57 22.38 -6.26 -48.34
C ILE A 57 23.15 -5.35 -49.27
N ASP A 58 24.34 -5.77 -49.64
CA ASP A 58 25.14 -5.20 -50.72
C ASP A 58 25.24 -6.26 -51.84
N PHE A 59 25.22 -5.85 -53.10
CA PHE A 59 25.29 -6.70 -54.28
C PHE A 59 26.72 -6.84 -54.85
N SER A 60 27.73 -6.36 -54.13
CA SER A 60 29.15 -6.36 -54.53
C SER A 60 29.73 -7.75 -54.81
N GLU A 61 29.33 -8.80 -54.08
CA GLU A 61 29.76 -10.19 -54.33
C GLU A 61 28.59 -11.19 -54.23
N PRO A 62 28.39 -12.10 -55.21
CA PRO A 62 27.38 -13.16 -55.11
C PRO A 62 27.77 -14.20 -54.05
N VAL A 63 26.85 -14.49 -53.13
CA VAL A 63 27.02 -15.58 -52.14
C VAL A 63 27.17 -16.92 -52.88
N PRO A 64 28.14 -17.79 -52.51
CA PRO A 64 28.30 -19.09 -53.16
C PRO A 64 27.02 -19.95 -53.05
N GLU A 65 26.31 -20.14 -54.16
CA GLU A 65 25.13 -20.99 -54.25
C GLU A 65 25.55 -22.46 -54.43
N GLY A 66 25.78 -23.14 -53.30
CA GLY A 66 25.99 -24.57 -53.22
C GLY A 66 25.49 -25.14 -51.90
N LYS A 67 24.93 -26.35 -51.90
CA LYS A 67 24.57 -27.08 -50.67
C LYS A 67 25.85 -27.34 -49.88
N VAL A 68 26.14 -26.51 -48.88
CA VAL A 68 27.19 -26.76 -47.89
C VAL A 68 27.02 -28.19 -47.37
N ALA A 69 28.06 -29.01 -47.55
CA ALA A 69 28.06 -30.41 -47.11
C ALA A 69 27.63 -30.48 -45.65
N ARG A 70 26.54 -31.21 -45.40
CA ARG A 70 25.89 -31.28 -44.08
C ARG A 70 26.86 -31.97 -43.12
N ARG A 71 27.15 -31.35 -41.97
CA ARG A 71 27.94 -31.99 -40.90
C ARG A 71 27.24 -33.29 -40.46
N ILE A 72 27.86 -34.42 -40.77
CA ILE A 72 27.42 -35.76 -40.38
C ILE A 72 27.75 -35.90 -38.90
N VAL A 73 26.74 -36.27 -38.11
CA VAL A 73 26.90 -36.57 -36.68
C VAL A 73 27.09 -38.07 -36.57
N ASP A 74 28.17 -38.49 -35.92
CA ASP A 74 28.51 -39.89 -35.75
C ASP A 74 27.44 -40.65 -34.94
N SER A 75 27.34 -41.95 -35.20
CA SER A 75 26.43 -42.91 -34.58
C SER A 75 26.54 -42.94 -33.04
N GLU A 76 27.74 -42.77 -32.50
CA GLU A 76 27.96 -42.75 -31.05
C GLU A 76 27.35 -41.52 -30.39
N ILE A 77 27.50 -40.36 -31.03
CA ILE A 77 26.91 -39.09 -30.57
C ILE A 77 25.39 -39.15 -30.69
N ARG A 78 24.85 -39.77 -31.75
CA ARG A 78 23.40 -40.00 -31.89
C ARG A 78 22.84 -40.86 -30.75
N LYS A 79 23.56 -41.92 -30.33
CA LYS A 79 23.17 -42.75 -29.17
C LYS A 79 23.15 -41.95 -27.87
N LYS A 80 24.14 -41.09 -27.61
CA LYS A 80 24.15 -40.19 -26.45
C LYS A 80 22.96 -39.24 -26.44
N ILE A 81 22.71 -38.58 -27.58
CA ILE A 81 21.55 -37.68 -27.76
C ILE A 81 20.23 -38.41 -27.49
N ARG A 82 20.10 -39.66 -27.95
CA ARG A 82 18.92 -40.51 -27.71
C ARG A 82 18.74 -40.83 -26.21
N ASN A 83 19.79 -41.31 -25.54
CA ASN A 83 19.72 -41.68 -24.12
C ASN A 83 19.32 -40.48 -23.25
N TRP A 84 19.94 -39.31 -23.46
CA TRP A 84 19.57 -38.09 -22.75
C TRP A 84 18.15 -37.61 -23.08
N ARG A 85 17.67 -37.89 -24.29
CA ARG A 85 16.28 -37.61 -24.64
C ARG A 85 15.28 -38.51 -23.91
N GLU A 86 15.59 -39.79 -23.74
CA GLU A 86 14.78 -40.74 -22.97
C GLU A 86 14.67 -40.29 -21.49
N GLN A 87 15.69 -39.61 -20.96
CA GLN A 87 15.68 -38.94 -19.65
C GLN A 87 14.94 -37.59 -19.63
N ARG A 88 14.21 -37.24 -20.70
CA ARG A 88 13.42 -36.00 -20.87
C ARG A 88 14.22 -34.68 -20.86
N LEU A 89 15.49 -34.71 -21.28
CA LEU A 89 16.29 -33.49 -21.45
C LEU A 89 15.93 -32.73 -22.75
N ALA A 90 16.04 -31.41 -22.69
CA ALA A 90 15.83 -30.49 -23.82
C ALA A 90 17.06 -30.45 -24.74
N ALA A 91 16.86 -30.04 -26.00
CA ALA A 91 17.96 -29.97 -26.96
C ALA A 91 19.09 -29.01 -26.53
N GLY A 92 18.77 -27.95 -25.77
CA GLY A 92 19.77 -27.06 -25.18
C GLY A 92 20.60 -27.72 -24.07
N GLU A 93 19.95 -28.45 -23.14
CA GLU A 93 20.62 -29.20 -22.07
C GLU A 93 21.52 -30.30 -22.64
N ILE A 94 21.04 -31.00 -23.69
CA ILE A 94 21.83 -32.00 -24.42
C ILE A 94 23.06 -31.35 -25.07
N THR A 95 22.94 -30.14 -25.63
CA THR A 95 24.08 -29.40 -26.17
C THR A 95 25.09 -29.01 -25.09
N GLU A 96 24.65 -28.60 -23.91
CA GLU A 96 25.56 -28.29 -22.78
C GLU A 96 26.29 -29.54 -22.29
N LEU A 97 25.59 -30.68 -22.16
CA LEU A 97 26.21 -31.95 -21.80
C LEU A 97 27.23 -32.44 -22.85
N LEU A 98 26.90 -32.31 -24.14
CA LEU A 98 27.85 -32.59 -25.22
C LEU A 98 29.07 -31.68 -25.16
N SER A 99 28.88 -30.40 -24.83
CA SER A 99 30.00 -29.46 -24.66
C SER A 99 30.89 -29.84 -23.48
N GLY A 100 30.30 -30.33 -22.37
CA GLY A 100 31.03 -30.88 -21.23
C GLY A 100 31.87 -32.12 -21.58
N ASP A 101 31.40 -32.91 -22.54
CA ASP A 101 32.12 -34.06 -23.12
C ASP A 101 33.14 -33.66 -24.22
N GLY A 102 33.37 -32.35 -24.45
CA GLY A 102 34.29 -31.83 -25.47
C GLY A 102 33.74 -31.86 -26.91
N ILE A 103 32.43 -32.05 -27.08
CA ILE A 103 31.75 -32.18 -28.38
C ILE A 103 30.96 -30.91 -28.69
N GLU A 104 31.53 -30.03 -29.52
CA GLU A 104 30.88 -28.78 -29.92
C GLU A 104 29.85 -28.99 -31.04
N ILE A 105 28.58 -29.08 -30.66
CA ILE A 105 27.47 -29.24 -31.60
C ILE A 105 26.37 -28.22 -31.30
N SER A 106 25.90 -27.51 -32.34
CA SER A 106 24.83 -26.52 -32.19
C SER A 106 23.50 -27.16 -31.74
N VAL A 107 22.69 -26.40 -31.00
CA VAL A 107 21.32 -26.81 -30.60
C VAL A 107 20.48 -27.24 -31.81
N ARG A 108 20.62 -26.55 -32.95
CA ARG A 108 19.91 -26.91 -34.21
C ARG A 108 20.30 -28.29 -34.73
N THR A 109 21.56 -28.68 -34.57
CA THR A 109 22.04 -30.00 -34.96
C THR A 109 21.47 -31.08 -34.05
N VAL A 110 21.39 -30.83 -32.75
CA VAL A 110 20.75 -31.74 -31.78
C VAL A 110 19.25 -31.87 -32.05
N GLU A 111 18.52 -30.76 -32.27
CA GLU A 111 17.11 -30.79 -32.64
C GLU A 111 16.86 -31.59 -33.94
N ARG A 112 17.77 -31.46 -34.92
CA ARG A 112 17.72 -32.24 -36.15
C ARG A 112 17.90 -33.73 -35.89
N VAL A 113 18.93 -34.12 -35.14
CA VAL A 113 19.16 -35.53 -34.78
C VAL A 113 17.94 -36.09 -34.06
N LEU A 114 17.42 -35.40 -33.04
CA LEU A 114 16.23 -35.82 -32.31
C LEU A 114 15.00 -36.03 -33.21
N ARG A 115 14.82 -35.17 -34.22
CA ARG A 115 13.74 -35.30 -35.20
C ARG A 115 13.95 -36.50 -36.15
N GLU A 116 15.19 -36.72 -36.61
CA GLU A 116 15.54 -37.89 -37.43
C GLU A 116 15.36 -39.20 -36.66
N GLU A 117 15.61 -39.19 -35.35
CA GLU A 117 15.44 -40.32 -34.44
C GLU A 117 13.98 -40.50 -33.94
N GLY A 118 13.03 -39.71 -34.47
CA GLY A 118 11.60 -39.87 -34.19
C GLY A 118 11.10 -39.24 -32.89
N PHE A 119 11.92 -38.45 -32.17
CA PHE A 119 11.47 -37.81 -30.93
C PHE A 119 10.63 -36.56 -31.21
N PRO A 120 9.42 -36.44 -30.62
CA PRO A 120 8.62 -35.23 -30.72
C PRO A 120 9.30 -34.08 -29.99
N LYS A 121 9.01 -32.83 -30.40
CA LYS A 121 9.50 -31.64 -29.71
C LYS A 121 8.90 -31.60 -28.30
N LEU A 122 9.74 -31.41 -27.28
CA LEU A 122 9.23 -31.26 -25.91
C LEU A 122 8.38 -29.98 -25.84
N PRO A 123 7.28 -29.99 -25.07
CA PRO A 123 6.53 -28.78 -24.77
C PRO A 123 7.51 -27.72 -24.24
N ARG A 124 7.43 -26.51 -24.78
CA ARG A 124 8.31 -25.41 -24.38
C ARG A 124 8.10 -25.18 -22.88
N ARG A 125 9.06 -25.57 -22.02
CA ARG A 125 9.01 -25.22 -20.60
C ARG A 125 8.99 -23.69 -20.53
N THR A 126 7.92 -23.12 -20.00
CA THR A 126 7.89 -21.69 -19.68
C THR A 126 9.02 -21.40 -18.72
N ARG A 127 9.82 -20.34 -18.96
CA ARG A 127 10.97 -19.93 -18.12
C ARG A 127 10.62 -19.76 -16.63
N LEU A 128 9.33 -19.63 -16.30
CA LEU A 128 8.77 -19.75 -14.95
C LEU A 128 9.13 -21.06 -14.23
N LYS A 129 9.28 -22.18 -14.95
CA LYS A 129 9.70 -23.48 -14.36
C LYS A 129 11.19 -23.53 -13.99
N THR A 130 11.99 -22.55 -14.43
CA THR A 130 13.42 -22.46 -14.13
C THR A 130 13.71 -21.42 -13.04
N GLY A 131 12.68 -20.72 -12.51
CA GLY A 131 12.84 -19.74 -11.43
C GLY A 131 13.60 -18.47 -11.81
N LEU A 132 13.87 -18.21 -13.10
CA LEU A 132 14.68 -17.07 -13.57
C LEU A 132 13.90 -16.18 -14.55
N THR A 133 14.03 -14.86 -14.40
CA THR A 133 13.48 -13.87 -15.34
C THR A 133 14.28 -13.81 -16.65
N VAL A 134 13.80 -13.06 -17.66
CA VAL A 134 14.52 -12.79 -18.93
C VAL A 134 15.91 -12.17 -18.69
N LYS A 135 16.14 -11.55 -17.52
CA LYS A 135 17.42 -10.95 -17.09
C LYS A 135 18.23 -11.84 -16.14
N GLY A 136 17.84 -13.10 -15.92
CA GLY A 136 18.56 -14.02 -15.03
C GLY A 136 18.42 -13.71 -13.54
N THR A 137 17.41 -12.95 -13.12
CA THR A 137 17.12 -12.72 -11.70
C THR A 137 16.17 -13.80 -11.18
N GLU A 138 16.36 -14.22 -9.94
CA GLU A 138 15.44 -15.15 -9.27
C GLU A 138 14.02 -14.59 -9.26
N VAL A 139 13.05 -15.46 -9.51
CA VAL A 139 11.63 -15.15 -9.45
C VAL A 139 11.18 -15.47 -8.02
N PRO A 140 10.63 -14.48 -7.29
CA PRO A 140 10.08 -14.75 -5.97
C PRO A 140 8.99 -15.82 -6.06
N ASP A 141 8.91 -16.65 -5.02
CA ASP A 141 7.91 -17.70 -4.92
C ASP A 141 6.48 -17.16 -5.07
N HIS A 142 5.57 -18.06 -5.41
CA HIS A 142 4.14 -17.75 -5.34
C HIS A 142 3.70 -17.80 -3.88
N SER A 143 2.97 -16.77 -3.44
CA SER A 143 2.41 -16.73 -2.09
C SER A 143 1.34 -17.79 -1.92
N THR A 144 1.54 -18.65 -0.93
CA THR A 144 0.61 -19.68 -0.51
C THR A 144 0.57 -19.71 1.01
N ALA A 145 -0.60 -20.01 1.57
CA ALA A 145 -0.73 -20.32 2.99
C ALA A 145 0.22 -21.46 3.36
N ILE A 146 0.86 -21.32 4.52
CA ILE A 146 1.75 -22.33 5.08
C ILE A 146 1.20 -22.83 6.41
N SER A 147 1.50 -24.08 6.73
CA SER A 147 1.34 -24.60 8.09
C SER A 147 2.67 -24.49 8.86
N ILE A 148 2.60 -24.34 10.18
CA ILE A 148 3.82 -24.34 11.01
C ILE A 148 4.55 -25.68 10.95
N GLN A 149 3.85 -26.79 10.73
CA GLN A 149 4.47 -28.11 10.59
C GLN A 149 5.41 -28.19 9.37
N GLU A 150 5.11 -27.48 8.27
CA GLU A 150 5.99 -27.41 7.08
C GLU A 150 7.33 -26.69 7.34
N LEU A 151 7.37 -25.85 8.37
CA LEU A 151 8.53 -25.06 8.75
C LEU A 151 9.25 -25.62 9.99
N GLU A 152 8.81 -26.76 10.52
CA GLU A 152 9.40 -27.39 11.69
C GLU A 152 10.91 -27.63 11.49
N GLY A 153 11.72 -27.23 12.47
CA GLY A 153 13.18 -27.33 12.44
C GLY A 153 13.90 -26.29 11.59
N ARG A 154 13.18 -25.42 10.86
CA ARG A 154 13.82 -24.36 10.06
C ARG A 154 14.34 -23.23 10.94
N THR A 155 15.47 -22.66 10.52
CA THR A 155 16.04 -21.44 11.07
C THR A 155 16.48 -20.55 9.92
N PHE A 156 16.18 -19.26 10.00
CA PHE A 156 16.58 -18.28 8.98
C PHE A 156 16.74 -16.89 9.58
N ASP A 157 17.57 -16.07 8.94
CA ASP A 157 17.76 -14.67 9.29
C ASP A 157 16.86 -13.76 8.44
N SER A 158 16.49 -12.61 8.99
CA SER A 158 15.70 -11.61 8.30
C SER A 158 16.00 -10.20 8.83
N ASP A 159 15.86 -9.21 7.95
CA ASP A 159 16.00 -7.80 8.27
C ASP A 159 14.73 -7.19 8.89
N SER A 160 13.61 -7.94 8.87
CA SER A 160 12.27 -7.47 9.25
C SER A 160 11.71 -8.14 10.50
N VAL A 161 12.53 -8.83 11.31
CA VAL A 161 12.07 -9.54 12.53
C VAL A 161 11.41 -8.65 13.58
N GLY A 162 11.63 -7.33 13.52
CA GLY A 162 10.94 -6.37 14.40
C GLY A 162 9.43 -6.38 14.25
N ILE A 163 8.89 -6.85 13.12
CA ILE A 163 7.45 -6.95 12.91
C ILE A 163 6.75 -7.82 13.97
N PHE A 164 7.45 -8.84 14.50
CA PHE A 164 6.91 -9.74 15.51
C PHE A 164 6.71 -9.08 16.89
N LEU A 165 7.26 -7.88 17.12
CA LEU A 165 6.94 -7.10 18.32
C LEU A 165 5.46 -6.69 18.36
N PHE A 166 4.78 -6.67 17.21
CA PHE A 166 3.36 -6.31 17.10
C PHE A 166 2.40 -7.49 17.27
N ALA A 167 2.89 -8.73 17.13
CA ALA A 167 2.05 -9.93 17.18
C ALA A 167 1.27 -10.07 18.51
N PRO A 168 1.85 -9.81 19.70
CA PRO A 168 1.09 -9.87 20.95
C PRO A 168 -0.07 -8.86 21.02
N PHE A 169 0.10 -7.67 20.41
CA PHE A 169 -0.95 -6.64 20.39
C PHE A 169 -2.06 -6.98 19.39
N LEU A 170 -1.71 -7.55 18.24
CA LEU A 170 -2.67 -8.08 17.27
C LEU A 170 -3.52 -9.20 17.86
N ALA A 171 -2.89 -10.11 18.61
CA ALA A 171 -3.59 -11.17 19.33
C ALA A 171 -4.50 -10.58 20.42
N LYS A 172 -4.01 -9.61 21.19
CA LYS A 172 -4.81 -8.91 22.22
C LYS A 172 -6.04 -8.17 21.64
N LEU A 173 -5.92 -7.64 20.42
CA LEU A 173 -7.02 -7.00 19.71
C LEU A 173 -8.02 -8.00 19.10
N GLY A 174 -7.69 -9.29 19.04
CA GLY A 174 -8.54 -10.30 18.41
C GLY A 174 -8.63 -10.10 16.89
N ILE A 175 -7.50 -9.91 16.20
CA ILE A 175 -7.50 -9.56 14.78
C ILE A 175 -8.21 -10.60 13.89
N GLY A 176 -8.18 -11.88 14.28
CA GLY A 176 -8.93 -12.93 13.59
C GLY A 176 -10.45 -12.67 13.58
N GLU A 177 -11.01 -12.31 14.74
CA GLU A 177 -12.43 -11.94 14.87
C GLU A 177 -12.75 -10.69 14.06
N ILE A 178 -11.84 -9.70 14.04
CA ILE A 178 -12.01 -8.45 13.31
C ILE A 178 -12.07 -8.71 11.79
N VAL A 179 -11.13 -9.49 11.26
CA VAL A 179 -11.09 -9.84 9.82
C VAL A 179 -12.33 -10.66 9.44
N GLN A 180 -12.76 -11.58 10.29
CA GLN A 180 -13.97 -12.38 10.06
C GLN A 180 -15.23 -11.51 10.08
N ALA A 181 -15.38 -10.62 11.06
CA ALA A 181 -16.52 -9.71 11.17
C ALA A 181 -16.58 -8.69 10.02
N ALA A 182 -15.41 -8.28 9.50
CA ALA A 182 -15.29 -7.45 8.32
C ALA A 182 -15.77 -8.17 7.04
N GLY A 183 -15.72 -9.49 7.01
CA GLY A 183 -16.02 -10.29 5.83
C GLY A 183 -15.00 -10.10 4.71
N LEU A 184 -13.73 -9.80 5.05
CA LEU A 184 -12.71 -9.52 4.04
C LEU A 184 -12.55 -10.72 3.08
N PRO A 185 -12.42 -10.47 1.76
CA PRO A 185 -12.32 -11.54 0.77
C PRO A 185 -11.01 -12.30 0.91
N GLY A 186 -10.93 -13.48 0.32
CA GLY A 186 -9.73 -14.28 0.23
C GLY A 186 -9.71 -15.06 -1.08
N THR A 187 -8.59 -15.68 -1.40
CA THR A 187 -8.48 -16.60 -2.53
C THR A 187 -8.21 -18.01 -2.01
N LYS A 188 -8.31 -19.02 -2.89
CA LYS A 188 -7.93 -20.40 -2.55
C LYS A 188 -6.47 -20.52 -2.09
N ALA A 189 -5.59 -19.64 -2.57
CA ALA A 189 -4.15 -19.68 -2.24
C ALA A 189 -3.79 -18.79 -1.04
N ILE A 190 -4.46 -17.65 -0.89
CA ILE A 190 -4.15 -16.63 0.14
C ILE A 190 -5.44 -16.31 0.91
N PRO A 191 -5.54 -16.72 2.18
CA PRO A 191 -6.67 -16.39 3.05
C PRO A 191 -6.83 -14.88 3.27
N SER A 192 -8.03 -14.47 3.69
CA SER A 192 -8.37 -13.06 3.94
C SER A 192 -7.49 -12.42 5.02
N TRP A 193 -7.23 -13.14 6.11
CA TRP A 193 -6.36 -12.68 7.18
C TRP A 193 -4.92 -12.49 6.71
N SER A 194 -4.42 -13.34 5.81
CA SER A 194 -3.07 -13.23 5.25
C SER A 194 -2.93 -12.02 4.35
N TYR A 195 -3.95 -11.70 3.55
CA TYR A 195 -3.98 -10.43 2.81
C TYR A 195 -3.96 -9.24 3.76
N PHE A 196 -4.84 -9.23 4.75
CA PHE A 196 -4.90 -8.15 5.74
C PHE A 196 -3.54 -7.93 6.43
N LEU A 197 -2.92 -8.99 6.95
CA LEU A 197 -1.61 -8.89 7.61
C LEU A 197 -0.49 -8.49 6.65
N SER A 198 -0.59 -8.86 5.37
CA SER A 198 0.39 -8.43 4.35
C SER A 198 0.35 -6.91 4.14
N PHE A 199 -0.85 -6.31 4.00
CA PHE A 199 -0.99 -4.86 3.90
C PHE A 199 -0.57 -4.15 5.19
N LEU A 200 -0.97 -4.70 6.34
CA LEU A 200 -0.61 -4.14 7.63
C LEU A 200 0.90 -4.20 7.89
N ALA A 201 1.58 -5.28 7.47
CA ALA A 201 3.02 -5.42 7.60
C ALA A 201 3.77 -4.29 6.88
N LEU A 202 3.35 -3.95 5.65
CA LEU A 202 3.93 -2.83 4.90
C LEU A 202 3.75 -1.50 5.63
N LYS A 203 2.57 -1.24 6.22
CA LYS A 203 2.36 -0.04 7.05
C LYS A 203 3.22 -0.05 8.31
N LEU A 204 3.31 -1.17 9.01
CA LEU A 204 4.11 -1.30 10.22
C LEU A 204 5.61 -1.12 9.95
N LEU A 205 6.09 -1.45 8.76
CA LEU A 205 7.48 -1.24 8.34
C LEU A 205 7.76 0.16 7.76
N GLY A 206 6.73 1.01 7.60
CA GLY A 206 6.87 2.31 6.97
C GLY A 206 7.15 2.23 5.46
N THR A 207 6.65 1.20 4.78
CA THR A 207 6.72 1.11 3.32
C THR A 207 5.83 2.18 2.69
N GLU A 208 6.37 2.99 1.78
CA GLU A 208 5.64 4.12 1.17
C GLU A 208 4.34 3.70 0.49
N ARG A 209 4.38 2.61 -0.29
CA ARG A 209 3.25 2.12 -1.08
C ARG A 209 3.25 0.61 -1.10
N TYR A 210 2.07 -0.01 -1.19
CA TYR A 210 2.00 -1.46 -1.34
C TYR A 210 2.68 -1.96 -2.63
N ALA A 211 2.81 -1.08 -3.64
CA ALA A 211 3.51 -1.40 -4.88
C ALA A 211 5.00 -1.72 -4.66
N HIS A 212 5.58 -1.26 -3.56
CA HIS A 212 6.98 -1.52 -3.18
C HIS A 212 7.14 -2.84 -2.39
N VAL A 213 6.11 -3.70 -2.33
CA VAL A 213 6.22 -5.05 -1.74
C VAL A 213 7.35 -5.89 -2.36
N GLY A 214 7.79 -5.54 -3.57
CA GLY A 214 8.95 -6.14 -4.24
C GLY A 214 10.24 -6.08 -3.40
N ASP A 215 10.40 -5.05 -2.57
CA ASP A 215 11.56 -4.88 -1.68
C ASP A 215 11.63 -5.97 -0.60
N TYR A 216 10.51 -6.65 -0.34
CA TYR A 216 10.33 -7.71 0.66
C TYR A 216 10.05 -9.08 0.05
N ALA A 217 10.15 -9.21 -1.28
CA ALA A 217 9.69 -10.41 -1.99
C ALA A 217 10.43 -11.70 -1.60
N PHE A 218 11.62 -11.58 -1.01
CA PHE A 218 12.46 -12.68 -0.54
C PHE A 218 12.58 -12.75 0.98
N ASP A 219 11.77 -11.98 1.73
CA ASP A 219 11.84 -11.97 3.20
C ASP A 219 10.87 -13.01 3.81
N PRO A 220 11.36 -14.18 4.25
CA PRO A 220 10.52 -15.23 4.81
C PRO A 220 9.87 -14.84 6.15
N ALA A 221 10.44 -13.86 6.87
CA ALA A 221 9.88 -13.43 8.15
C ALA A 221 8.53 -12.72 7.96
N LEU A 222 8.39 -11.95 6.87
CA LEU A 222 7.14 -11.26 6.56
C LEU A 222 6.09 -12.21 6.00
N GLY A 223 6.51 -13.19 5.21
CA GLY A 223 5.66 -14.33 4.87
C GLY A 223 5.11 -14.98 6.15
N LEU A 224 6.00 -15.42 7.04
CA LEU A 224 5.63 -16.08 8.30
C LEU A 224 4.68 -15.21 9.15
N PHE A 225 4.96 -13.92 9.30
CA PHE A 225 4.09 -12.98 10.01
C PHE A 225 2.68 -12.94 9.43
N ALA A 226 2.54 -13.05 8.10
CA ALA A 226 1.25 -13.01 7.40
C ALA A 226 0.61 -14.38 7.17
N GLY A 227 1.19 -15.50 7.64
CA GLY A 227 0.63 -16.82 7.35
C GLY A 227 1.09 -17.48 6.06
N LEU A 228 2.10 -16.93 5.41
CA LEU A 228 2.49 -17.25 4.04
C LEU A 228 3.95 -17.69 3.97
N ASN A 229 4.34 -18.34 2.88
CA ASN A 229 5.76 -18.54 2.57
C ASN A 229 6.47 -17.21 2.27
N VAL A 230 5.83 -16.34 1.48
CA VAL A 230 6.30 -14.99 1.11
C VAL A 230 5.11 -14.04 0.93
N LEU A 231 5.33 -12.74 1.07
CA LEU A 231 4.28 -11.74 0.88
C LEU A 231 3.71 -11.76 -0.56
N PRO A 232 2.41 -11.47 -0.75
CA PRO A 232 1.80 -11.40 -2.07
C PRO A 232 2.47 -10.36 -2.98
N LYS A 233 2.68 -10.73 -4.25
CA LYS A 233 3.20 -9.81 -5.26
C LYS A 233 2.26 -8.61 -5.45
N CYS A 234 2.81 -7.49 -5.91
CA CYS A 234 2.06 -6.24 -6.16
C CYS A 234 0.79 -6.48 -7.01
N THR A 235 0.84 -7.35 -8.03
CA THR A 235 -0.34 -7.68 -8.84
C THR A 235 -1.44 -8.35 -8.02
N ALA A 236 -1.11 -9.31 -7.17
CA ALA A 236 -2.07 -9.98 -6.29
C ALA A 236 -2.65 -9.02 -5.24
N MET A 237 -1.83 -8.16 -4.64
CA MET A 237 -2.29 -7.12 -3.71
C MET A 237 -3.22 -6.11 -4.40
N SER A 238 -2.86 -5.69 -5.63
CA SER A 238 -3.69 -4.79 -6.43
C SER A 238 -5.04 -5.41 -6.76
N THR A 239 -5.07 -6.66 -7.25
CA THR A 239 -6.33 -7.39 -7.51
C THR A 239 -7.17 -7.56 -6.25
N TYR A 240 -6.55 -7.90 -5.12
CA TYR A 240 -7.25 -7.97 -3.83
C TYR A 240 -7.90 -6.62 -3.47
N SER A 241 -7.17 -5.51 -3.59
CA SER A 241 -7.71 -4.19 -3.28
C SER A 241 -8.91 -3.78 -4.17
N TYR A 242 -9.05 -4.35 -5.37
CA TYR A 242 -10.22 -4.16 -6.23
C TYR A 242 -11.45 -4.95 -5.77
N SER A 243 -11.26 -5.98 -4.96
CA SER A 243 -12.38 -6.80 -4.43
C SER A 243 -13.00 -6.22 -3.16
N LEU A 244 -12.43 -5.13 -2.62
CA LEU A 244 -12.97 -4.44 -1.45
C LEU A 244 -13.99 -3.38 -1.87
N ASP A 245 -14.98 -3.18 -1.00
CA ASP A 245 -15.99 -2.12 -1.08
C ASP A 245 -16.06 -1.38 0.28
N ASP A 246 -16.84 -0.30 0.33
CA ASP A 246 -16.99 0.52 1.54
C ASP A 246 -17.64 -0.25 2.69
N VAL A 247 -18.46 -1.26 2.40
CA VAL A 247 -19.09 -2.10 3.41
C VAL A 247 -18.05 -2.93 4.15
N HIS A 248 -17.09 -3.52 3.42
CA HIS A 248 -15.96 -4.24 4.03
C HIS A 248 -15.14 -3.32 4.95
N ILE A 249 -14.83 -2.10 4.51
CA ILE A 249 -14.01 -1.16 5.27
C ILE A 249 -14.77 -0.65 6.49
N LEU A 250 -16.05 -0.31 6.36
CA LEU A 250 -16.89 0.11 7.49
C LEU A 250 -17.01 -1.00 8.54
N ARG A 251 -17.22 -2.26 8.13
CA ARG A 251 -17.26 -3.40 9.06
C ARG A 251 -15.91 -3.64 9.73
N LEU A 252 -14.81 -3.52 8.99
CA LEU A 252 -13.45 -3.60 9.53
C LEU A 252 -13.22 -2.56 10.62
N GLN A 253 -13.51 -1.29 10.33
CA GLN A 253 -13.38 -0.22 11.32
C GLN A 253 -14.29 -0.45 12.52
N THR A 254 -15.56 -0.84 12.29
CA THR A 254 -16.52 -1.10 13.36
C THR A 254 -16.03 -2.22 14.30
N ALA A 255 -15.56 -3.33 13.74
CA ALA A 255 -15.04 -4.45 14.52
C ALA A 255 -13.74 -4.07 15.25
N PHE A 256 -12.81 -3.39 14.57
CA PHE A 256 -11.56 -2.94 15.16
C PHE A 256 -11.77 -2.00 16.35
N VAL A 257 -12.55 -0.94 16.14
CA VAL A 257 -12.81 0.10 17.15
C VAL A 257 -13.67 -0.46 18.29
N GLY A 258 -14.56 -1.41 18.00
CA GLY A 258 -15.29 -2.18 19.00
C GLY A 258 -14.36 -3.01 19.90
N ASN A 259 -13.44 -3.78 19.32
CA ASN A 259 -12.48 -4.57 20.09
C ASN A 259 -11.50 -3.69 20.88
N ALA A 260 -10.95 -2.65 20.25
CA ALA A 260 -10.10 -1.65 20.90
C ALA A 260 -10.82 -0.94 22.08
N SER A 261 -12.12 -0.64 21.92
CA SER A 261 -12.96 -0.13 23.01
C SER A 261 -13.09 -1.11 24.17
N ARG A 262 -13.31 -2.40 23.92
CA ARG A 262 -13.47 -3.43 24.96
C ARG A 262 -12.20 -3.59 25.82
N ILE A 263 -11.03 -3.44 25.22
CA ILE A 263 -9.75 -3.51 25.95
C ILE A 263 -9.31 -2.15 26.55
N GLY A 264 -10.17 -1.12 26.45
CA GLY A 264 -9.97 0.18 27.11
C GLY A 264 -9.01 1.15 26.41
N LEU A 265 -8.84 1.07 25.09
CA LEU A 265 -7.95 2.00 24.35
C LEU A 265 -8.52 3.41 24.17
N TYR A 266 -9.85 3.57 24.29
CA TYR A 266 -10.54 4.84 24.08
C TYR A 266 -11.31 5.25 25.34
N ASP A 267 -11.23 6.53 25.69
CA ASP A 267 -12.08 7.14 26.72
C ASP A 267 -13.46 7.48 26.12
N GLY A 268 -13.48 8.05 24.91
CA GLY A 268 -14.68 8.28 24.12
C GLY A 268 -15.54 9.47 24.55
N LYS A 269 -15.13 10.27 25.55
CA LYS A 269 -15.89 11.43 26.01
C LYS A 269 -15.69 12.66 25.13
N TYR A 270 -14.48 12.84 24.61
CA TYR A 270 -14.15 13.94 23.70
C TYR A 270 -13.60 13.35 22.41
N VAL A 271 -14.17 13.76 21.28
CA VAL A 271 -13.71 13.30 19.97
C VAL A 271 -13.39 14.52 19.12
N ASN A 272 -12.14 14.61 18.69
CA ASN A 272 -11.69 15.63 17.75
C ASN A 272 -12.02 15.17 16.33
N LEU A 273 -12.66 16.02 15.53
CA LEU A 273 -12.92 15.76 14.11
C LEU A 273 -12.17 16.77 13.24
N ASP A 274 -11.56 16.28 12.17
CA ASP A 274 -10.90 17.13 11.19
C ASP A 274 -10.89 16.50 9.79
N PHE A 275 -10.78 17.35 8.78
CA PHE A 275 -10.61 16.92 7.40
C PHE A 275 -9.16 17.05 6.98
N HIS A 276 -8.68 16.07 6.23
CA HIS A 276 -7.38 16.12 5.57
C HIS A 276 -7.52 15.73 4.10
N THR A 277 -6.91 16.51 3.23
CA THR A 277 -6.87 16.22 1.80
C THR A 277 -5.61 15.42 1.49
N ILE A 278 -5.79 14.19 1.04
CA ILE A 278 -4.71 13.37 0.51
C ILE A 278 -4.47 13.77 -0.96
N PRO A 279 -3.31 14.35 -1.32
CA PRO A 279 -3.09 14.92 -2.65
C PRO A 279 -2.96 13.85 -3.73
N HIS A 280 -3.60 14.08 -4.89
CA HIS A 280 -3.47 13.26 -6.09
C HIS A 280 -2.86 14.07 -7.24
N PHE A 281 -1.89 13.47 -7.93
CA PHE A 281 -1.10 14.15 -8.98
C PHE A 281 -1.52 13.76 -10.41
N GLY A 282 -2.40 12.77 -10.57
CA GLY A 282 -2.88 12.35 -11.89
C GLY A 282 -4.00 13.26 -12.40
N GLU A 283 -3.91 13.63 -13.68
CA GLU A 283 -4.87 14.54 -14.32
C GLU A 283 -6.17 13.81 -14.70
N GLU A 284 -6.10 12.53 -15.05
CA GLU A 284 -7.24 11.72 -15.56
C GLU A 284 -8.15 11.14 -14.46
N SER A 285 -7.87 11.38 -13.18
CA SER A 285 -8.70 10.86 -12.09
C SER A 285 -10.04 11.59 -11.95
N VAL A 286 -11.05 10.90 -11.42
CA VAL A 286 -12.40 11.41 -11.12
C VAL A 286 -12.45 12.17 -9.78
N LEU A 287 -11.30 12.32 -9.10
CA LEU A 287 -11.22 12.99 -7.80
C LEU A 287 -11.54 14.49 -7.92
N GLU A 288 -12.28 15.00 -6.92
CA GLU A 288 -12.58 16.43 -6.79
C GLU A 288 -11.34 17.24 -6.36
N GLU A 289 -11.39 18.54 -6.62
CA GLU A 289 -10.38 19.47 -6.16
C GLU A 289 -10.67 19.95 -4.75
N HIS A 290 -9.68 19.80 -3.87
CA HIS A 290 -9.75 20.24 -2.49
C HIS A 290 -8.52 21.06 -2.13
N TRP A 291 -8.65 21.88 -1.09
CA TRP A 291 -7.49 22.55 -0.51
C TRP A 291 -6.55 21.52 0.10
N ALA A 292 -5.34 21.38 -0.45
CA ALA A 292 -4.31 20.49 0.05
C ALA A 292 -3.35 21.27 0.94
N GLY A 293 -3.58 21.24 2.26
CA GLY A 293 -2.76 21.96 3.25
C GLY A 293 -1.27 21.64 3.15
N ALA A 294 -0.92 20.37 2.91
CA ALA A 294 0.48 19.93 2.72
C ALA A 294 1.18 20.54 1.50
N ARG A 295 0.43 21.10 0.54
CA ARG A 295 0.95 21.71 -0.70
C ARG A 295 0.62 23.19 -0.82
N ASN A 296 -0.16 23.75 0.12
CA ASN A 296 -0.63 25.13 0.12
C ASN A 296 -1.29 25.55 -1.20
N LYS A 297 -2.07 24.64 -1.82
CA LYS A 297 -2.80 24.90 -3.07
C LYS A 297 -4.06 24.04 -3.18
N ILE A 298 -5.00 24.47 -4.02
CA ILE A 298 -6.11 23.62 -4.45
C ILE A 298 -5.58 22.62 -5.49
N MET A 299 -5.91 21.35 -5.32
CA MET A 299 -5.58 20.29 -6.28
C MET A 299 -6.50 19.09 -6.11
N LYS A 300 -6.52 18.20 -7.10
CA LYS A 300 -7.20 16.91 -6.98
C LYS A 300 -6.69 16.14 -5.77
N GLY A 301 -7.60 15.50 -5.05
CA GLY A 301 -7.26 14.71 -3.88
C GLY A 301 -8.45 13.98 -3.30
N ALA A 302 -8.19 13.10 -2.34
CA ALA A 302 -9.23 12.46 -1.57
C ALA A 302 -9.43 13.24 -0.26
N LEU A 303 -10.61 13.88 -0.11
CA LEU A 303 -11.00 14.48 1.16
C LEU A 303 -11.31 13.35 2.15
N THR A 304 -10.59 13.35 3.26
CA THR A 304 -10.63 12.28 4.27
C THR A 304 -11.00 12.87 5.63
N LEU A 305 -12.00 12.28 6.29
CA LEU A 305 -12.35 12.56 7.68
C LEU A 305 -11.49 11.72 8.62
N PHE A 306 -10.97 12.36 9.67
CA PHE A 306 -10.38 11.70 10.82
C PHE A 306 -11.15 12.06 12.10
N ALA A 307 -11.55 11.03 12.85
CA ALA A 307 -12.01 11.19 14.22
C ALA A 307 -10.98 10.61 15.19
N GLN A 308 -10.58 11.39 16.18
CA GLN A 308 -9.56 11.02 17.16
C GLN A 308 -10.11 11.12 18.59
N ASP A 309 -9.81 10.11 19.41
CA ASP A 309 -10.05 10.17 20.86
C ASP A 309 -9.22 11.29 21.48
N GLY A 310 -9.88 12.21 22.16
CA GLY A 310 -9.25 13.41 22.71
C GLY A 310 -8.20 13.10 23.78
N GLU A 311 -8.30 11.98 24.49
CA GLU A 311 -7.40 11.62 25.59
C GLU A 311 -6.29 10.66 25.15
N SER A 312 -6.64 9.54 24.52
CA SER A 312 -5.65 8.54 24.06
C SER A 312 -4.87 8.98 22.83
N LYS A 313 -5.37 9.99 22.09
CA LYS A 313 -4.83 10.51 20.82
C LYS A 313 -4.97 9.52 19.65
N LEU A 314 -5.63 8.39 19.86
CA LEU A 314 -5.82 7.37 18.83
C LEU A 314 -6.91 7.77 17.84
N ILE A 315 -6.66 7.50 16.57
CA ILE A 315 -7.70 7.58 15.54
C ILE A 315 -8.69 6.42 15.77
N LEU A 316 -9.99 6.74 15.76
CA LEU A 316 -11.08 5.80 16.02
C LEU A 316 -12.12 5.74 14.90
N TYR A 317 -12.03 6.62 13.90
CA TYR A 317 -12.85 6.55 12.69
C TYR A 317 -12.15 7.28 11.57
N THR A 318 -12.26 6.72 10.37
CA THR A 318 -11.79 7.33 9.14
C THR A 318 -12.81 7.13 8.04
N ASP A 319 -12.92 8.13 7.18
CA ASP A 319 -13.72 8.05 5.96
C ASP A 319 -12.97 8.74 4.83
N ALA A 320 -12.85 8.07 3.69
CA ALA A 320 -12.22 8.64 2.51
C ALA A 320 -13.18 8.40 1.35
N ASP A 321 -13.36 9.41 0.49
CA ASP A 321 -14.45 9.55 -0.51
C ASP A 321 -15.56 10.52 -0.13
N ILE A 322 -15.17 11.62 0.52
CA ILE A 322 -16.12 12.64 0.93
C ILE A 322 -16.18 13.69 -0.17
N LYS A 323 -17.30 13.76 -0.89
CA LYS A 323 -17.50 14.88 -1.82
C LYS A 323 -17.68 16.17 -1.05
N ARG A 324 -17.34 17.29 -1.69
CA ARG A 324 -17.50 18.60 -1.07
C ARG A 324 -18.95 18.86 -0.62
N SER A 325 -19.93 18.41 -1.39
CA SER A 325 -21.36 18.54 -1.08
C SER A 325 -21.81 17.71 0.13
N GLU A 326 -21.06 16.68 0.50
CA GLU A 326 -21.40 15.73 1.57
C GLU A 326 -20.66 16.06 2.88
N SER A 327 -19.66 16.94 2.83
CA SER A 327 -18.78 17.25 3.97
C SER A 327 -19.51 17.68 5.24
N ASP A 328 -20.56 18.49 5.12
CA ASP A 328 -21.33 18.95 6.28
C ASP A 328 -22.08 17.81 7.00
N ASP A 329 -22.47 16.75 6.28
CA ASP A 329 -23.22 15.60 6.80
C ASP A 329 -22.33 14.58 7.52
N GLN A 330 -21.01 14.66 7.33
CA GLN A 330 -20.05 13.70 7.86
C GLN A 330 -20.06 13.62 9.39
N VAL A 331 -20.43 14.71 10.07
CA VAL A 331 -20.59 14.73 11.53
C VAL A 331 -21.68 13.75 12.00
N LEU A 332 -22.75 13.60 11.22
CA LEU A 332 -23.87 12.69 11.52
C LEU A 332 -23.52 11.25 11.14
N GLN A 333 -22.75 11.05 10.07
CA GLN A 333 -22.24 9.73 9.67
C GLN A 333 -21.31 9.17 10.75
N PHE A 334 -20.35 9.97 11.23
CA PHE A 334 -19.51 9.62 12.37
C PHE A 334 -20.35 9.29 13.62
N LEU A 335 -21.34 10.12 13.95
CA LEU A 335 -22.19 9.87 15.11
C LEU A 335 -22.96 8.54 14.99
N SER A 336 -23.45 8.23 13.79
CA SER A 336 -24.14 6.97 13.50
C SER A 336 -23.21 5.77 13.67
N PHE A 337 -21.96 5.89 13.21
CA PHE A 337 -20.91 4.90 13.46
C PHE A 337 -20.64 4.74 14.97
N TRP A 338 -20.44 5.85 15.70
CA TRP A 338 -20.11 5.81 17.12
C TRP A 338 -21.22 5.18 17.98
N LYS A 339 -22.49 5.51 17.70
CA LYS A 339 -23.66 4.94 18.39
C LYS A 339 -23.75 3.42 18.24
N ARG A 340 -23.28 2.86 17.12
CA ARG A 340 -23.23 1.39 16.91
C ARG A 340 -22.23 0.71 17.84
N ILE A 341 -21.14 1.39 18.18
CA ILE A 341 -20.03 0.83 18.95
C ILE A 341 -20.21 1.07 20.46
N ARG A 342 -20.49 2.31 20.86
CA ARG A 342 -20.63 2.72 22.26
C ARG A 342 -22.08 3.15 22.54
N ARG A 343 -22.92 2.18 22.90
CA ARG A 343 -24.28 2.48 23.35
C ARG A 343 -24.23 3.28 24.67
N GLY A 344 -24.94 4.40 24.73
CA GLY A 344 -25.10 5.20 25.94
C GLY A 344 -24.03 6.28 26.19
N ILE A 345 -22.88 6.26 25.50
CA ILE A 345 -21.89 7.34 25.58
C ILE A 345 -22.15 8.35 24.47
N LYS A 346 -22.58 9.56 24.84
CA LYS A 346 -22.68 10.70 23.92
C LYS A 346 -21.35 11.47 23.95
N PRO A 347 -20.53 11.40 22.89
CA PRO A 347 -19.27 12.13 22.87
C PRO A 347 -19.53 13.64 22.78
N THR A 348 -18.64 14.44 23.34
CA THR A 348 -18.53 15.86 23.00
C THR A 348 -17.62 16.00 21.79
N LEU A 349 -18.16 16.52 20.69
CA LEU A 349 -17.46 16.67 19.43
C LEU A 349 -16.68 17.99 19.39
N VAL A 350 -15.43 17.96 18.95
CA VAL A 350 -14.57 19.14 18.88
C VAL A 350 -13.99 19.30 17.47
N PHE A 351 -14.29 20.40 16.80
CA PHE A 351 -13.92 20.58 15.38
C PHE A 351 -13.81 22.05 14.98
N ASP A 352 -13.21 22.32 13.81
CA ASP A 352 -13.11 23.69 13.28
C ASP A 352 -14.44 24.24 12.74
N SER A 353 -14.54 25.57 12.65
CA SER A 353 -15.68 26.32 12.11
C SER A 353 -16.13 25.94 10.69
N LYS A 354 -15.25 25.31 9.90
CA LYS A 354 -15.52 24.87 8.52
C LYS A 354 -15.92 23.40 8.40
N PHE A 355 -15.92 22.66 9.51
CA PHE A 355 -16.17 21.22 9.48
C PHE A 355 -17.63 20.86 9.13
N THR A 356 -18.59 21.65 9.61
CA THR A 356 -20.01 21.44 9.33
C THR A 356 -20.78 22.76 9.35
N SER A 357 -22.06 22.73 8.98
CA SER A 357 -22.95 23.89 8.97
C SER A 357 -23.74 24.06 10.27
N TYR A 358 -24.23 25.27 10.53
CA TYR A 358 -25.08 25.53 11.71
C TYR A 358 -26.39 24.75 11.70
N ILE A 359 -26.92 24.42 10.51
CA ILE A 359 -28.10 23.55 10.36
C ILE A 359 -27.81 22.16 10.95
N LYS A 360 -26.63 21.61 10.65
CA LYS A 360 -26.21 20.31 11.18
C LYS A 360 -25.88 20.38 12.67
N LEU A 361 -25.38 21.51 13.18
CA LEU A 361 -25.26 21.73 14.63
C LEU A 361 -26.62 21.74 15.33
N SER A 362 -27.64 22.34 14.69
CA SER A 362 -29.01 22.33 15.19
C SER A 362 -29.55 20.90 15.29
N GLU A 363 -29.30 20.09 14.24
CA GLU A 363 -29.67 18.68 14.20
C GLU A 363 -28.95 17.85 15.29
N LEU A 364 -27.65 18.06 15.49
CA LEU A 364 -26.89 17.43 16.58
C LEU A 364 -27.45 17.75 17.96
N ASN A 365 -27.87 19.01 18.17
CA ASN A 365 -28.44 19.46 19.42
C ASN A 365 -29.85 18.88 19.65
N ALA A 366 -30.78 19.12 18.71
CA ALA A 366 -32.20 18.81 18.86
C ALA A 366 -32.51 17.31 18.71
N SER A 367 -31.93 16.65 17.69
CA SER A 367 -32.29 15.28 17.32
C SER A 367 -31.42 14.23 18.01
N HIS A 368 -30.24 14.61 18.50
CA HIS A 368 -29.26 13.66 19.03
C HIS A 368 -28.75 13.99 20.43
N GLU A 369 -29.02 15.20 20.93
CA GLU A 369 -28.55 15.69 22.23
C GLU A 369 -27.03 15.52 22.42
N VAL A 370 -26.28 15.71 21.34
CA VAL A 370 -24.81 15.59 21.32
C VAL A 370 -24.19 16.95 21.59
N LYS A 371 -23.23 17.00 22.50
CA LYS A 371 -22.49 18.23 22.81
C LYS A 371 -21.40 18.49 21.78
N PHE A 372 -21.13 19.76 21.48
CA PHE A 372 -20.04 20.14 20.60
C PHE A 372 -19.31 21.39 21.09
N ILE A 373 -18.06 21.55 20.65
CA ILE A 373 -17.25 22.75 20.84
C ILE A 373 -16.59 23.09 19.50
N THR A 374 -16.89 24.28 18.95
CA THR A 374 -16.32 24.72 17.68
C THR A 374 -16.02 26.22 17.68
N LEU A 375 -15.39 26.72 16.62
CA LEU A 375 -15.21 28.15 16.40
C LEU A 375 -16.42 28.73 15.68
N ARG A 376 -16.85 29.91 16.12
CA ARG A 376 -17.77 30.76 15.36
C ARG A 376 -16.97 31.45 14.25
N ARG A 377 -17.48 31.39 13.02
CA ARG A 377 -16.91 32.13 11.90
C ARG A 377 -17.00 33.64 12.22
N ARG A 378 -15.86 34.33 12.18
CA ARG A 378 -15.76 35.77 12.49
C ARG A 378 -15.78 36.61 11.22
N GLY A 379 -16.46 37.75 11.28
CA GLY A 379 -16.39 38.84 10.29
C GLY A 379 -15.85 40.12 10.95
N LYS A 380 -15.57 41.16 10.16
CA LYS A 380 -15.00 42.43 10.65
C LYS A 380 -15.80 43.04 11.81
N ASN A 381 -17.11 43.17 11.63
CA ASN A 381 -18.02 43.72 12.63
C ASN A 381 -17.94 42.98 13.98
N LEU A 382 -17.78 41.65 13.94
CA LEU A 382 -17.73 40.81 15.14
C LEU A 382 -16.42 41.01 15.93
N ILE A 383 -15.34 41.38 15.23
CA ILE A 383 -14.07 41.74 15.86
C ILE A 383 -14.17 43.14 16.50
N GLU A 384 -14.74 44.10 15.78
CA GLU A 384 -14.96 45.47 16.29
C GLU A 384 -15.86 45.46 17.53
N GLU A 385 -16.98 44.73 17.48
CA GLU A 385 -17.87 44.54 18.64
C GLU A 385 -17.14 43.94 19.85
N ALA A 386 -16.13 43.08 19.61
CA ALA A 386 -15.38 42.45 20.68
C ALA A 386 -14.46 43.40 21.46
N GLU A 387 -14.07 44.54 20.88
CA GLU A 387 -13.29 45.57 21.57
C GLU A 387 -14.07 46.23 22.70
N HIS A 388 -15.39 46.31 22.55
CA HIS A 388 -16.30 46.94 23.51
C HIS A 388 -16.89 45.97 24.53
N LEU A 389 -16.58 44.68 24.45
CA LEU A 389 -17.10 43.68 25.39
C LEU A 389 -16.58 43.92 26.81
N SER A 390 -17.49 43.80 27.78
CA SER A 390 -17.19 43.80 29.21
C SER A 390 -18.33 43.08 29.96
N PRO A 391 -18.09 42.50 31.16
CA PRO A 391 -16.79 42.32 31.82
C PRO A 391 -15.98 41.16 31.22
N TRP A 392 -14.67 41.17 31.46
CA TRP A 392 -13.75 40.08 31.11
C TRP A 392 -13.33 39.31 32.37
N LYS A 393 -13.39 37.98 32.32
CA LYS A 393 -12.92 37.08 33.37
C LYS A 393 -11.56 36.51 32.99
N ARG A 394 -10.57 36.60 33.87
CA ARG A 394 -9.29 35.88 33.69
C ARG A 394 -9.49 34.44 34.14
N ILE A 395 -9.04 33.50 33.31
CA ILE A 395 -9.14 32.06 33.59
C ILE A 395 -7.75 31.43 33.60
N GLU A 396 -7.63 30.23 34.16
CA GLU A 396 -6.43 29.39 34.02
C GLU A 396 -6.79 28.14 33.22
N VAL A 397 -6.12 27.94 32.08
CA VAL A 397 -6.37 26.76 31.25
C VAL A 397 -5.46 25.63 31.72
N PRO A 398 -6.00 24.49 32.16
CA PRO A 398 -5.21 23.38 32.69
C PRO A 398 -4.40 22.71 31.57
N HIS A 399 -3.20 23.22 31.31
CA HIS A 399 -2.22 22.61 30.43
C HIS A 399 -0.78 23.04 30.78
N ALA A 400 0.02 22.11 31.33
CA ALA A 400 1.34 22.39 31.87
C ALA A 400 2.33 23.05 30.88
N LYS A 401 2.21 22.72 29.58
CA LYS A 401 3.13 23.15 28.51
C LYS A 401 2.67 24.38 27.72
N ARG A 402 1.53 25.01 28.06
CA ARG A 402 1.02 26.16 27.29
C ARG A 402 1.83 27.43 27.59
N LYS A 403 2.24 28.17 26.55
CA LYS A 403 2.94 29.47 26.66
C LYS A 403 2.04 30.55 27.27
N TYR A 404 0.77 30.61 26.86
CA TYR A 404 -0.24 31.56 27.35
C TYR A 404 -1.28 30.84 28.22
N LYS A 405 -1.01 30.74 29.53
CA LYS A 405 -1.82 29.95 30.48
C LYS A 405 -3.08 30.65 30.97
N ASN A 406 -3.09 31.99 30.98
CA ASN A 406 -4.16 32.77 31.58
C ASN A 406 -4.84 33.74 30.61
N PRO A 407 -5.59 33.24 29.60
CA PRO A 407 -6.37 34.11 28.72
C PRO A 407 -7.49 34.81 29.49
N GLN A 408 -8.02 35.89 28.90
CA GLN A 408 -9.26 36.51 29.34
C GLN A 408 -10.42 36.01 28.48
N VAL A 409 -11.56 35.75 29.13
CA VAL A 409 -12.77 35.28 28.47
C VAL A 409 -13.97 36.18 28.78
N HIS A 410 -14.87 36.28 27.80
CA HIS A 410 -16.19 36.87 27.96
C HIS A 410 -17.22 35.85 27.49
N GLU A 411 -18.24 35.61 28.30
CA GLU A 411 -19.29 34.62 28.02
C GLU A 411 -20.61 35.32 27.72
N SER A 412 -21.29 34.88 26.67
CA SER A 412 -22.61 35.39 26.29
C SER A 412 -23.48 34.28 25.69
N MET A 413 -24.79 34.45 25.76
CA MET A 413 -25.74 33.63 24.99
C MET A 413 -26.09 34.38 23.70
N ILE A 414 -26.05 33.67 22.58
CA ILE A 414 -26.36 34.24 21.27
C ILE A 414 -27.31 33.32 20.50
N THR A 415 -27.92 33.86 19.45
CA THR A 415 -28.61 33.08 18.43
C THR A 415 -27.77 33.06 17.14
N LEU A 416 -27.87 31.99 16.36
CA LEU A 416 -27.16 31.85 15.09
C LEU A 416 -28.15 31.51 13.98
N ARG A 417 -27.96 32.11 12.80
CA ARG A 417 -28.79 31.81 11.62
C ARG A 417 -28.63 30.33 11.24
N GLY A 418 -29.75 29.61 11.19
CA GLY A 418 -29.78 28.18 10.88
C GLY A 418 -29.52 27.26 12.08
N TYR A 419 -29.42 27.80 13.29
CA TYR A 419 -29.41 27.03 14.54
C TYR A 419 -30.64 27.41 15.37
N GLU A 420 -31.41 26.42 15.80
CA GLU A 420 -32.59 26.63 16.63
C GLU A 420 -32.21 26.68 18.11
N GLY A 421 -32.62 27.77 18.77
CA GLY A 421 -32.33 28.03 20.19
C GLY A 421 -31.08 28.88 20.43
N GLU A 422 -30.73 29.02 21.71
CA GLU A 422 -29.55 29.75 22.13
C GLU A 422 -28.30 28.87 22.07
N ILE A 423 -27.15 29.50 21.90
CA ILE A 423 -25.85 28.86 21.98
C ILE A 423 -24.94 29.69 22.89
N ARG A 424 -24.12 29.01 23.69
CA ARG A 424 -23.14 29.66 24.54
C ARG A 424 -21.93 30.06 23.70
N GLN A 425 -21.60 31.34 23.73
CA GLN A 425 -20.39 31.89 23.14
C GLN A 425 -19.35 32.18 24.22
N VAL A 426 -18.10 31.82 23.94
CA VAL A 426 -16.93 32.18 24.75
C VAL A 426 -15.95 32.94 23.86
N VAL A 427 -15.82 34.24 24.10
CA VAL A 427 -14.85 35.10 23.42
C VAL A 427 -13.54 35.05 24.19
N LEU A 428 -12.42 34.83 23.52
CA LEU A 428 -11.09 34.76 24.12
C LEU A 428 -10.16 35.83 23.56
N ARG A 429 -9.42 36.48 24.45
CA ARG A 429 -8.28 37.32 24.11
C ARG A 429 -7.06 37.01 25.00
N GLY A 430 -5.88 37.44 24.58
CA GLY A 430 -4.62 37.17 25.30
C GLY A 430 -4.19 35.70 25.25
N ASN A 431 -4.64 34.95 24.24
CA ASN A 431 -4.28 33.55 24.01
C ASN A 431 -3.05 33.38 23.09
N GLY A 432 -2.35 34.49 22.79
CA GLY A 432 -1.21 34.54 21.86
C GLY A 432 -1.55 34.90 20.42
N ARG A 433 -2.83 35.18 20.12
CA ARG A 433 -3.27 35.76 18.84
C ARG A 433 -3.55 37.25 19.03
N GLU A 434 -3.33 38.04 17.98
CA GLU A 434 -3.68 39.48 17.96
C GLU A 434 -5.19 39.66 18.02
N GLU A 435 -5.93 38.97 17.15
CA GLU A 435 -7.40 39.03 17.12
C GLU A 435 -8.05 38.04 18.09
N PRO A 436 -9.22 38.40 18.69
CA PRO A 436 -9.97 37.51 19.56
C PRO A 436 -10.48 36.26 18.83
N ALA A 437 -10.65 35.18 19.59
CA ALA A 437 -11.23 33.93 19.12
C ALA A 437 -12.64 33.75 19.72
N PHE A 438 -13.59 33.24 18.92
CA PHE A 438 -14.98 33.07 19.33
C PHE A 438 -15.29 31.58 19.32
N LEU A 439 -15.36 30.96 20.50
CA LEU A 439 -15.83 29.59 20.64
C LEU A 439 -17.34 29.58 20.82
N ILE A 440 -18.00 28.56 20.30
CA ILE A 440 -19.41 28.29 20.53
C ILE A 440 -19.61 26.83 20.95
N THR A 441 -20.57 26.62 21.85
CA THR A 441 -20.94 25.31 22.37
C THR A 441 -22.41 25.28 22.78
N ASN A 442 -23.07 24.12 22.62
CA ASN A 442 -24.38 23.84 23.20
C ASN A 442 -24.29 23.26 24.62
N ASP A 443 -23.11 23.29 25.26
CA ASP A 443 -22.91 22.95 26.67
C ASP A 443 -22.89 24.20 27.55
N PHE A 444 -23.99 24.44 28.23
CA PHE A 444 -24.19 25.57 29.14
C PHE A 444 -23.59 25.35 30.53
N ASN A 445 -23.24 24.11 30.88
CA ASN A 445 -22.84 23.72 32.23
C ASN A 445 -21.32 23.51 32.35
N MET A 446 -20.65 23.16 31.26
CA MET A 446 -19.20 22.93 31.27
C MET A 446 -18.44 24.18 31.76
N PRO A 447 -17.54 24.08 32.75
CA PRO A 447 -16.68 25.19 33.13
C PRO A 447 -15.94 25.79 31.92
N VAL A 448 -15.89 27.11 31.84
CA VAL A 448 -15.30 27.82 30.69
C VAL A 448 -13.83 27.44 30.47
N GLU A 449 -13.09 27.18 31.55
CA GLU A 449 -11.71 26.69 31.55
C GLU A 449 -11.58 25.37 30.79
N LEU A 450 -12.56 24.47 30.95
CA LEU A 450 -12.62 23.18 30.28
C LEU A 450 -13.07 23.31 28.83
N VAL A 451 -14.03 24.17 28.51
CA VAL A 451 -14.42 24.46 27.11
C VAL A 451 -13.19 24.89 26.32
N VAL A 452 -12.43 25.85 26.87
CA VAL A 452 -11.20 26.37 26.26
C VAL A 452 -10.09 25.31 26.20
N SER A 453 -9.92 24.51 27.26
CA SER A 453 -8.91 23.44 27.30
C SER A 453 -9.19 22.34 26.28
N ASN A 454 -10.44 21.87 26.20
CA ASN A 454 -10.86 20.82 25.28
C ASN A 454 -10.75 21.27 23.83
N TYR A 455 -11.19 22.50 23.52
CA TYR A 455 -10.98 23.04 22.18
C TYR A 455 -9.49 23.17 21.82
N ALA A 456 -8.66 23.63 22.77
CA ALA A 456 -7.22 23.76 22.56
C ALA A 456 -6.54 22.41 22.30
N ARG A 457 -7.11 21.28 22.72
CA ARG A 457 -6.61 19.92 22.43
C ARG A 457 -6.96 19.42 21.04
N ARG A 458 -7.80 20.14 20.25
CA ARG A 458 -8.14 19.78 18.87
C ARG A 458 -6.90 19.55 18.00
N TRP A 459 -5.84 20.36 18.17
CA TRP A 459 -4.57 20.21 17.44
C TRP A 459 -3.93 18.81 17.54
N ARG A 460 -4.33 17.98 18.50
CA ARG A 460 -3.87 16.59 18.61
C ARG A 460 -4.25 15.77 17.38
N VAL A 461 -5.39 16.04 16.74
CA VAL A 461 -5.78 15.33 15.50
C VAL A 461 -4.85 15.72 14.35
N GLU A 462 -4.51 17.00 14.23
CA GLU A 462 -3.57 17.52 13.23
C GLU A 462 -2.18 16.90 13.40
N ASN A 463 -1.69 16.74 14.65
CA ASN A 463 -0.44 16.03 14.91
C ASN A 463 -0.50 14.56 14.50
N GLY A 464 -1.60 13.86 14.82
CA GLY A 464 -1.78 12.46 14.45
C GLY A 464 -1.77 12.28 12.94
N ILE A 465 -2.42 13.18 12.21
CA ILE A 465 -2.38 13.22 10.74
C ILE A 465 -0.95 13.52 10.25
N ALA A 466 -0.24 14.48 10.84
CA ALA A 466 1.14 14.78 10.48
C ALA A 466 2.09 13.60 10.69
N GLU A 467 1.92 12.86 11.79
CA GLU A 467 2.64 11.62 12.06
C GLU A 467 2.31 10.54 11.01
N ALA A 468 1.02 10.38 10.69
CA ALA A 468 0.57 9.45 9.67
C ALA A 468 1.11 9.78 8.26
N VAL A 469 1.22 11.06 7.93
CA VAL A 469 1.87 11.52 6.69
C VAL A 469 3.37 11.19 6.71
N LYS A 470 4.04 11.41 7.85
CA LYS A 470 5.50 11.28 7.97
C LYS A 470 5.99 9.82 7.93
N PHE A 471 5.28 8.89 8.57
CA PHE A 471 5.73 7.50 8.70
C PHE A 471 4.88 6.49 7.94
N PHE A 472 3.56 6.62 8.01
CA PHE A 472 2.65 5.71 7.29
C PHE A 472 2.38 6.14 5.85
N HIS A 473 3.05 7.21 5.40
CA HIS A 473 3.00 7.74 4.05
C HIS A 473 1.57 8.01 3.57
N LEU A 474 0.72 8.54 4.45
CA LEU A 474 -0.70 8.82 4.16
C LEU A 474 -0.91 9.64 2.87
N ASN A 475 0.03 10.54 2.53
CA ASN A 475 -0.03 11.37 1.32
C ASN A 475 0.46 10.67 0.03
N ALA A 476 0.91 9.41 0.10
CA ALA A 476 1.42 8.65 -1.04
C ALA A 476 0.33 7.72 -1.59
N LEU A 477 -0.64 8.30 -2.29
CA LEU A 477 -1.73 7.53 -2.91
C LEU A 477 -1.18 6.42 -3.82
N SER A 478 -1.54 5.19 -3.49
CA SER A 478 -1.21 4.02 -4.30
C SER A 478 -2.20 3.83 -5.48
N SER A 479 -3.37 4.48 -5.44
CA SER A 479 -4.40 4.43 -6.48
C SER A 479 -5.30 5.66 -6.43
N PRO A 480 -5.86 6.14 -7.57
CA PRO A 480 -6.94 7.14 -7.59
C PRO A 480 -8.31 6.56 -7.19
N ILE A 481 -8.41 5.25 -6.98
CA ILE A 481 -9.68 4.59 -6.66
C ILE A 481 -9.98 4.77 -5.17
N LEU A 482 -11.10 5.41 -4.90
CA LEU A 482 -11.52 5.91 -3.59
C LEU A 482 -11.56 4.84 -2.50
N VAL A 483 -12.21 3.70 -2.75
CA VAL A 483 -12.22 2.57 -1.79
C VAL A 483 -10.82 2.10 -1.41
N LYS A 484 -9.83 2.19 -2.32
CA LYS A 484 -8.45 1.81 -2.01
C LYS A 484 -7.75 2.83 -1.14
N VAL A 485 -8.08 4.11 -1.35
CA VAL A 485 -7.63 5.19 -0.46
C VAL A 485 -8.18 4.94 0.94
N HIS A 486 -9.48 4.67 1.05
CA HIS A 486 -10.13 4.40 2.33
C HIS A 486 -9.52 3.19 3.05
N PHE A 487 -9.27 2.10 2.32
CA PHE A 487 -8.62 0.93 2.90
C PHE A 487 -7.20 1.25 3.41
N ASP A 488 -6.41 2.02 2.66
CA ASP A 488 -5.05 2.43 3.07
C ASP A 488 -5.06 3.34 4.31
N VAL A 489 -6.03 4.24 4.39
CA VAL A 489 -6.29 5.10 5.57
C VAL A 489 -6.68 4.24 6.78
N ALA A 490 -7.57 3.26 6.59
CA ALA A 490 -7.97 2.33 7.65
C ALA A 490 -6.79 1.48 8.14
N MET A 491 -5.91 1.00 7.24
CA MET A 491 -4.67 0.31 7.63
C MET A 491 -3.75 1.21 8.45
N THR A 492 -3.67 2.50 8.10
CA THR A 492 -2.89 3.50 8.82
C THR A 492 -3.41 3.70 10.24
N MET A 493 -4.74 3.81 10.43
CA MET A 493 -5.36 3.87 11.76
C MET A 493 -4.99 2.66 12.63
N ILE A 494 -5.03 1.45 12.05
CA ILE A 494 -4.69 0.21 12.77
C ILE A 494 -3.20 0.18 13.14
N ALA A 495 -2.32 0.52 12.19
CA ALA A 495 -0.88 0.55 12.41
C ALA A 495 -0.49 1.56 13.49
N ASP A 496 -1.06 2.77 13.45
CA ASP A 496 -0.85 3.81 14.47
C ASP A 496 -1.27 3.35 15.87
N THR A 497 -2.41 2.66 15.96
CA THR A 497 -2.88 2.07 17.21
C THR A 497 -1.90 1.03 17.75
N LEU A 498 -1.34 0.17 16.89
CA LEU A 498 -0.36 -0.84 17.30
C LEU A 498 0.96 -0.20 17.78
N TYR A 499 1.43 0.85 17.11
CA TYR A 499 2.59 1.62 17.56
C TYR A 499 2.33 2.28 18.91
N SER A 500 1.15 2.86 19.12
CA SER A 500 0.76 3.45 20.40
C SER A 500 0.69 2.40 21.53
N MET A 501 0.11 1.22 21.26
CA MET A 501 0.08 0.12 22.22
C MET A 501 1.49 -0.35 22.58
N PHE A 502 2.40 -0.42 21.59
CA PHE A 502 3.79 -0.77 21.80
C PHE A 502 4.53 0.30 22.62
N ALA A 503 4.36 1.58 22.30
CA ALA A 503 4.93 2.71 23.03
C ALA A 503 4.62 2.64 24.53
N LYS A 504 3.36 2.35 24.89
CA LYS A 504 2.91 2.25 26.29
C LYS A 504 3.55 1.10 27.08
N LYS A 505 4.26 0.17 26.42
CA LYS A 505 5.04 -0.87 27.10
C LYS A 505 6.50 -0.51 27.29
N LEU A 506 7.00 0.53 26.63
CA LEU A 506 8.40 0.89 26.63
C LEU A 506 8.66 2.04 27.60
N ARG A 507 9.29 1.73 28.73
CA ARG A 507 9.62 2.73 29.76
C ARG A 507 10.44 3.89 29.18
N GLY A 508 9.95 5.11 29.31
CA GLY A 508 10.57 6.33 28.80
C GLY A 508 10.28 6.64 27.32
N PHE A 509 9.45 5.82 26.66
CA PHE A 509 9.06 5.98 25.26
C PHE A 509 7.52 6.03 25.07
N GLU A 510 6.75 6.16 26.16
CA GLU A 510 5.28 6.06 26.20
C GLU A 510 4.56 7.13 25.38
N ASP A 511 5.25 8.23 25.06
CA ASP A 511 4.76 9.37 24.26
C ASP A 511 5.58 9.56 22.96
N CYS A 512 6.36 8.56 22.53
CA CYS A 512 7.14 8.64 21.29
C CYS A 512 6.28 8.28 20.06
N ASP A 513 6.64 8.90 18.93
CA ASP A 513 6.02 8.68 17.63
C ASP A 513 6.49 7.38 16.97
N ALA A 514 5.70 6.86 16.03
CA ALA A 514 6.00 5.68 15.22
C ALA A 514 7.39 5.75 14.55
N PRO A 515 7.84 6.87 13.92
CA PRO A 515 9.20 6.96 13.37
C PRO A 515 10.30 6.67 14.40
N LYS A 516 10.20 7.23 15.62
CA LYS A 516 11.20 7.02 16.66
C LYS A 516 11.18 5.58 17.16
N LEU A 517 10.00 5.01 17.38
CA LEU A 517 9.83 3.63 17.81
C LEU A 517 10.35 2.65 16.76
N TYR A 518 10.04 2.90 15.49
CA TYR A 518 10.55 2.12 14.37
C TYR A 518 12.07 2.11 14.36
N ARG A 519 12.70 3.29 14.40
CA ARG A 519 14.16 3.42 14.36
C ARG A 519 14.87 2.71 15.52
N HIS A 520 14.32 2.79 16.73
CA HIS A 520 15.01 2.28 17.92
C HIS A 520 14.72 0.80 18.22
N PHE A 521 13.55 0.28 17.85
CA PHE A 521 13.10 -1.04 18.28
C PHE A 521 12.71 -1.97 17.12
N VAL A 522 11.94 -1.49 16.15
CA VAL A 522 11.38 -2.33 15.07
C VAL A 522 12.39 -2.57 13.96
N ARG A 523 13.11 -1.52 13.52
CA ARG A 523 14.03 -1.60 12.40
C ARG A 523 15.22 -2.48 12.75
N GLY A 524 15.35 -3.60 12.06
CA GLY A 524 16.62 -4.29 11.86
C GLY A 524 16.57 -5.79 12.05
N LYS A 525 17.74 -6.41 11.80
CA LYS A 525 17.94 -7.84 11.66
C LYS A 525 17.76 -8.68 12.92
N GLY A 526 17.47 -9.95 12.73
CA GLY A 526 17.56 -11.03 13.71
C GLY A 526 17.26 -12.39 13.10
N SER A 527 17.10 -13.40 13.93
CA SER A 527 16.92 -14.78 13.50
C SER A 527 15.59 -15.36 13.99
N ILE A 528 14.98 -16.21 13.18
CA ILE A 528 13.75 -16.93 13.51
C ILE A 528 14.08 -18.42 13.50
N SER A 529 13.62 -19.13 14.52
CA SER A 529 13.71 -20.59 14.61
C SER A 529 12.37 -21.17 14.99
N ILE A 530 11.97 -22.26 14.34
CA ILE A 530 10.66 -22.88 14.52
C ILE A 530 10.88 -24.29 15.05
N LYS A 531 10.33 -24.56 16.24
CA LYS A 531 10.43 -25.87 16.88
C LYS A 531 9.20 -26.15 17.75
N ASN A 532 8.64 -27.35 17.70
CA ASN A 532 7.53 -27.80 18.51
C ASN A 532 6.35 -26.80 18.51
N GLN A 533 5.86 -26.40 17.33
CA GLN A 533 4.78 -25.42 17.18
C GLN A 533 5.09 -24.03 17.81
N THR A 534 6.37 -23.72 18.04
CA THR A 534 6.82 -22.48 18.67
C THR A 534 7.75 -21.72 17.73
N VAL A 535 7.37 -20.50 17.38
CA VAL A 535 8.18 -19.53 16.65
C VAL A 535 9.00 -18.74 17.66
N THR A 536 10.31 -18.95 17.69
CA THR A 536 11.23 -18.16 18.52
C THR A 536 11.93 -17.11 17.66
N VAL A 537 11.67 -15.84 17.95
CA VAL A 537 12.30 -14.68 17.30
C VAL A 537 13.42 -14.16 18.19
N THR A 538 14.64 -14.18 17.68
CA THR A 538 15.83 -13.76 18.43
C THR A 538 16.39 -12.45 17.89
N TYR A 539 16.35 -11.42 18.74
CA TYR A 539 16.89 -10.09 18.46
C TYR A 539 18.36 -10.02 18.90
N PRO A 540 19.28 -9.55 18.04
CA PRO A 540 20.69 -9.37 18.38
C PRO A 540 20.86 -8.21 19.36
N ARG A 541 22.00 -8.14 20.05
CA ARG A 541 22.32 -7.07 21.01
C ARG A 541 22.21 -5.68 20.35
N ARG A 542 21.42 -4.80 20.96
CA ARG A 542 21.31 -3.38 20.58
C ARG A 542 21.18 -2.51 21.82
N ALA A 543 21.52 -1.23 21.67
CA ALA A 543 21.50 -0.24 22.75
C ALA A 543 20.15 -0.16 23.49
N HIS A 544 19.03 -0.36 22.78
CA HIS A 544 17.68 -0.24 23.35
C HIS A 544 17.05 -1.58 23.76
N ASN A 545 17.71 -2.72 23.53
CA ASN A 545 17.22 -4.03 23.97
C ASN A 545 16.98 -4.16 25.48
N PRO A 546 17.76 -3.51 26.37
CA PRO A 546 17.47 -3.55 27.81
C PRO A 546 16.04 -3.09 28.14
N ILE A 547 15.47 -2.16 27.36
CA ILE A 547 14.08 -1.72 27.51
C ILE A 547 13.12 -2.81 27.04
N LEU A 548 13.40 -3.50 25.94
CA LEU A 548 12.58 -4.63 25.48
C LEU A 548 12.60 -5.81 26.46
N ARG A 549 13.72 -6.04 27.16
CA ARG A 549 13.84 -7.07 28.19
C ARG A 549 13.07 -6.75 29.47
N SER A 550 12.83 -5.47 29.77
CA SER A 550 12.06 -5.08 30.95
C SER A 550 10.55 -5.10 30.72
N VAL A 551 10.10 -5.29 29.47
CA VAL A 551 8.69 -5.51 29.16
C VAL A 551 8.28 -6.90 29.65
N LEU A 552 7.16 -6.96 30.37
CA LEU A 552 6.51 -8.20 30.80
C LEU A 552 5.78 -8.86 29.63
N TRP A 553 6.52 -9.41 28.67
CA TRP A 553 5.95 -10.06 27.48
C TRP A 553 5.06 -11.25 27.81
N ASP A 554 5.33 -11.96 28.90
CA ASP A 554 4.55 -13.10 29.37
C ASP A 554 3.12 -12.72 29.83
N HIS A 555 2.88 -11.43 30.09
CA HIS A 555 1.53 -10.91 30.39
C HIS A 555 0.76 -10.51 29.12
N LEU A 556 1.38 -10.61 27.95
CA LEU A 556 0.74 -10.40 26.66
C LEU A 556 0.50 -11.76 25.99
N PRO A 557 -0.49 -11.86 25.07
CA PRO A 557 -0.72 -13.09 24.34
C PRO A 557 0.54 -13.53 23.58
N GLY A 558 1.06 -14.70 23.91
CA GLY A 558 2.24 -15.30 23.30
C GLY A 558 1.92 -16.15 22.08
N VAL A 559 1.02 -15.68 21.21
CA VAL A 559 0.59 -16.42 20.01
C VAL A 559 0.84 -15.61 18.74
N LEU A 560 1.12 -16.30 17.63
CA LEU A 560 1.23 -15.67 16.32
C LEU A 560 -0.16 -15.53 15.68
N PRO A 561 -0.67 -14.29 15.45
CA PRO A 561 -2.01 -14.09 14.91
C PRO A 561 -2.23 -14.80 13.58
N GLY A 562 -3.37 -15.48 13.45
CA GLY A 562 -3.80 -16.16 12.23
C GLY A 562 -3.13 -17.52 11.95
N MET A 563 -2.12 -17.90 12.73
CA MET A 563 -1.47 -19.22 12.65
C MET A 563 -1.94 -20.20 13.74
N GLY A 564 -3.24 -20.25 14.05
CA GLY A 564 -3.81 -21.14 15.06
C GLY A 564 -3.13 -21.01 16.44
N ASP A 565 -2.96 -22.12 17.15
CA ASP A 565 -2.34 -22.17 18.49
C ASP A 565 -0.81 -22.12 18.47
N THR A 566 -0.23 -21.40 17.50
CA THR A 566 1.23 -21.29 17.36
C THR A 566 1.79 -20.32 18.38
N ASN A 567 2.69 -20.83 19.23
CA ASN A 567 3.32 -20.03 20.26
C ASN A 567 4.39 -19.11 19.67
N LEU A 568 4.47 -17.89 20.17
CA LEU A 568 5.47 -16.89 19.85
C LEU A 568 6.34 -16.63 21.06
N ARG A 569 7.66 -16.77 20.89
CA ARG A 569 8.65 -16.44 21.91
C ARG A 569 9.60 -15.36 21.39
N LEU A 570 9.64 -14.23 22.09
CA LEU A 570 10.55 -13.12 21.80
C LEU A 570 11.80 -13.23 22.70
N ARG A 571 12.99 -13.31 22.09
CA ARG A 571 14.26 -13.46 22.80
C ARG A 571 15.20 -12.30 22.47
N PHE A 572 15.69 -11.59 23.49
CA PHE A 572 16.58 -10.44 23.32
C PHE A 572 17.98 -10.77 23.83
N LYS A 573 18.96 -10.96 22.92
CA LYS A 573 20.37 -11.24 23.25
C LYS A 573 21.08 -10.07 23.89
#